data_AF-A0A1G0QTI2-F1
#
_entry.id   AF-A0A1G0QTI2-F1
#
_cell.length_a   1.000
_cell.length_b   1.000
_cell.length_c   1.000
_cell.angle_alpha   90.00
_cell.angle_beta   90.00
_cell.angle_gamma   90.00
#
_symmetry.space_group_name_H-M   'P 1'
#
loop_
_entity.id
_entity.type
_entity.pdbx_description
1 polymer ?
#
loop_
_entity_poly.entity_id
_entity_poly.type
_entity_poly.pdbx_seq_one_letter_code
_entity_poly.pdbx_strand_id
1 'polypeptide(L)'
;MGPKKTSFLFLIIISLYFFISETNAQDSLYLVGTITGESYEKRITKVKGVGDINDDGYADFMISKRTGKKIKDEGIVKLYLGSVDGNIDSDKKISLF
;
A
#
# COMPACT_ATOMS: atom_id res chain seq x y z
N MET A 1 -49.30 -5.89 -25.66
CA MET A 1 -48.95 -7.10 -24.89
C MET A 1 -47.86 -6.69 -23.90
N GLY A 2 -48.17 -6.60 -22.61
CA GLY A 2 -47.22 -6.08 -21.61
C GLY A 2 -46.03 -7.02 -21.40
N PRO A 3 -44.91 -6.53 -20.82
CA PRO A 3 -43.76 -7.38 -20.53
C PRO A 3 -44.17 -8.53 -19.61
N LYS A 4 -43.73 -9.76 -19.93
CA LYS A 4 -43.98 -10.94 -19.09
C LYS A 4 -43.37 -10.66 -17.70
N LYS A 5 -44.09 -11.02 -16.62
CA LYS A 5 -43.68 -10.72 -15.22
C LYS A 5 -42.23 -11.13 -14.90
N THR A 6 -41.72 -12.20 -15.51
CA THR A 6 -40.33 -12.66 -15.38
C THR A 6 -39.31 -11.71 -16.00
N SER A 7 -39.65 -11.07 -17.13
CA SER A 7 -38.81 -10.04 -17.77
C SER A 7 -38.77 -8.76 -16.93
N PHE A 8 -39.86 -8.43 -16.25
CA PHE A 8 -39.92 -7.27 -15.35
C PHE A 8 -39.07 -7.49 -14.09
N LEU A 9 -39.12 -8.68 -13.49
CA LEU A 9 -38.31 -9.04 -12.32
C LEU A 9 -36.80 -9.01 -12.64
N PHE A 10 -36.42 -9.48 -13.83
CA PHE A 10 -35.04 -9.46 -14.31
C PHE A 10 -34.47 -8.04 -14.45
N LEU A 11 -35.28 -7.10 -14.95
CA LEU A 11 -34.90 -5.68 -15.06
C LEU A 11 -34.70 -5.03 -13.68
N ILE A 12 -35.51 -5.39 -12.69
CA ILE A 12 -35.34 -4.90 -11.31
C ILE A 12 -34.03 -5.41 -10.71
N ILE A 13 -33.71 -6.70 -10.89
CA ILE A 13 -32.47 -7.29 -10.35
C ILE A 13 -31.25 -6.62 -10.99
N ILE A 14 -31.26 -6.40 -12.30
CA ILE A 14 -30.19 -5.67 -13.00
C ILE A 14 -30.07 -4.24 -12.47
N SER A 15 -31.20 -3.54 -12.32
CA SER A 15 -31.20 -2.17 -11.80
C SER A 15 -30.66 -2.08 -10.37
N LEU A 16 -30.97 -3.06 -9.52
CA LEU A 16 -30.42 -3.15 -8.17
C LEU A 16 -28.92 -3.45 -8.19
N TYR A 17 -28.47 -4.34 -9.08
CA TYR A 17 -27.03 -4.64 -9.22
C TYR A 17 -26.21 -3.40 -9.58
N PHE A 18 -26.69 -2.59 -10.52
CA PHE A 18 -26.03 -1.33 -10.88
C PHE A 18 -26.08 -0.28 -9.76
N PHE A 19 -27.10 -0.30 -8.90
CA PHE A 19 -27.21 0.60 -7.76
C PHE A 19 -26.25 0.23 -6.62
N ILE A 20 -25.82 -1.04 -6.53
CA ILE A 20 -24.94 -1.54 -5.47
C ILE A 20 -23.46 -1.46 -5.89
N SER A 21 -23.17 -1.38 -7.19
CA SER A 21 -21.81 -1.28 -7.70
C SER A 21 -21.29 0.17 -7.65
N GLU A 22 -20.86 0.62 -6.47
CA GLU A 22 -20.07 1.84 -6.33
C GLU A 22 -18.57 1.48 -6.30
N THR A 23 -17.86 1.71 -7.41
CA THR A 23 -16.40 1.63 -7.43
C THR A 23 -15.83 3.04 -7.24
N ASN A 24 -15.45 3.37 -6.00
CA ASN A 24 -14.69 4.58 -5.75
C ASN A 24 -13.28 4.41 -6.33
N ALA A 25 -12.84 5.36 -7.13
CA ALA A 25 -11.43 5.42 -7.51
C ALA A 25 -10.61 5.66 -6.24
N GLN A 26 -9.46 4.99 -6.12
CA GLN A 26 -8.56 5.21 -4.99
C GLN A 26 -8.05 6.66 -5.02
N ASP A 27 -7.92 7.27 -3.82
CA ASP A 27 -7.60 8.68 -3.64
C ASP A 27 -6.41 9.17 -4.48
N SER A 28 -6.46 10.47 -4.80
CA SER A 28 -5.44 11.16 -5.60
C SER A 28 -4.02 10.93 -5.07
N LEU A 29 -3.03 10.84 -5.97
CA LEU A 29 -1.62 10.74 -5.60
C LEU A 29 -1.20 11.98 -4.78
N TYR A 30 -0.84 11.78 -3.52
CA TYR A 30 -0.29 12.83 -2.65
C TYR A 30 1.08 12.41 -2.10
N LEU A 31 1.97 13.40 -1.89
CA LEU A 31 3.28 13.15 -1.31
C LEU A 31 3.14 12.93 0.20
N VAL A 32 3.37 11.70 0.63
CA VAL A 32 3.27 11.29 2.05
C VAL A 32 4.57 11.53 2.81
N GLY A 33 5.72 11.44 2.12
CA GLY A 33 7.02 11.66 2.73
C GLY A 33 8.15 11.58 1.71
N THR A 34 9.32 12.07 2.12
CA THR A 34 10.55 12.01 1.32
C THR A 34 11.64 11.34 2.13
N ILE A 35 12.26 10.31 1.57
CA ILE A 35 13.38 9.60 2.20
C ILE A 35 14.61 9.78 1.30
N THR A 36 15.67 10.36 1.87
CA THR A 36 16.92 10.62 1.16
C THR A 36 18.09 9.87 1.80
N GLY A 37 19.11 9.57 0.99
CA GLY A 37 20.40 9.14 1.53
C GLY A 37 21.09 10.27 2.31
N GLU A 38 21.93 9.90 3.27
CA GLU A 38 22.67 10.88 4.09
C GLU A 38 23.87 11.47 3.32
N SER A 39 24.49 10.68 2.44
CA SER A 39 25.61 11.07 1.58
C SER A 39 25.72 10.09 0.41
N TYR A 40 26.65 10.34 -0.52
CA TYR A 40 26.96 9.39 -1.59
C TYR A 40 27.31 7.99 -1.06
N GLU A 41 28.09 7.94 0.02
CA GLU A 41 28.51 6.67 0.62
C GLU A 41 27.40 6.00 1.42
N LYS A 42 26.50 6.80 2.00
CA LYS A 42 25.33 6.33 2.77
C LYS A 42 24.02 6.52 2.00
N ARG A 43 24.04 6.18 0.72
CA ARG A 43 22.88 6.30 -0.17
C ARG A 43 21.88 5.17 0.04
N ILE A 44 20.62 5.47 -0.25
CA ILE A 44 19.60 4.45 -0.50
C ILE A 44 20.00 3.68 -1.75
N THR A 45 19.87 2.35 -1.69
CA THR A 45 20.28 1.46 -2.78
C THR A 45 19.12 0.76 -3.44
N LYS A 46 18.03 0.48 -2.70
CA LYS A 46 16.87 -0.24 -3.22
C LYS A 46 15.63 0.03 -2.38
N VAL A 47 14.48 -0.03 -3.04
CA VAL A 47 13.15 -0.08 -2.43
C VAL A 47 12.44 -1.33 -2.96
N LYS A 48 11.71 -2.04 -2.11
CA LYS A 48 10.95 -3.24 -2.49
C LYS A 48 9.67 -3.32 -1.65
N GLY A 49 8.51 -3.43 -2.30
CA GLY A 49 7.27 -3.80 -1.64
C GLY A 49 7.31 -5.26 -1.18
N VAL A 50 6.82 -5.54 0.02
CA VAL A 50 6.92 -6.86 0.67
C VAL A 50 5.56 -7.48 1.01
N GLY A 51 4.46 -6.82 0.63
CA GLY A 51 3.11 -7.22 1.02
C GLY A 51 2.77 -6.70 2.42
N ASP A 52 1.66 -7.15 2.98
CA ASP A 52 1.26 -6.85 4.35
C ASP A 52 1.86 -7.92 5.29
N ILE A 53 2.92 -7.56 6.03
CA ILE A 53 3.66 -8.50 6.89
C ILE A 53 2.97 -8.68 8.25
N ASN A 54 2.16 -7.71 8.67
CA ASN A 54 1.52 -7.68 9.98
C ASN A 54 -0.01 -7.83 9.95
N ASP A 55 -0.57 -8.19 8.79
CA ASP A 55 -2.01 -8.44 8.56
C ASP A 55 -2.91 -7.25 8.97
N ASP A 56 -2.49 -6.02 8.69
CA ASP A 56 -3.28 -4.82 9.02
C ASP A 56 -4.13 -4.26 7.86
N GLY A 57 -4.05 -4.89 6.70
CA GLY A 57 -4.78 -4.52 5.48
C GLY A 57 -4.04 -3.53 4.59
N TYR A 58 -2.83 -3.09 4.96
CA TYR A 58 -2.03 -2.14 4.18
C TYR A 58 -0.71 -2.79 3.71
N ALA A 59 -0.29 -2.49 2.48
CA ALA A 59 0.94 -3.05 1.95
C ALA A 59 2.19 -2.35 2.52
N ASP A 60 3.16 -3.15 2.97
CA ASP A 60 4.44 -2.70 3.51
C ASP A 60 5.54 -2.65 2.45
N PHE A 61 6.65 -2.01 2.81
CA PHE A 61 7.84 -1.97 1.97
C PHE A 61 9.14 -1.90 2.79
N MET A 62 10.24 -2.28 2.14
CA MET A 62 11.58 -2.20 2.71
C MET A 62 12.46 -1.24 1.90
N ILE A 63 13.35 -0.54 2.60
CA ILE A 63 14.40 0.30 2.01
C ILE A 63 15.76 -0.18 2.50
N SER A 64 16.68 -0.42 1.58
CA SER A 64 18.08 -0.69 1.89
C SER A 64 18.94 0.56 1.75
N LYS A 65 19.85 0.79 2.70
CA LYS A 65 20.87 1.84 2.63
C LYS A 65 22.25 1.29 2.97
N ARG A 66 23.28 1.92 2.42
CA ARG A 66 24.67 1.68 2.83
C ARG A 66 24.95 2.39 4.15
N THR A 67 25.81 1.80 4.99
CA THR A 67 26.28 2.47 6.21
C THR A 67 27.67 3.09 6.06
N GLY A 68 28.39 2.76 4.99
CA GLY A 68 29.73 3.25 4.74
C GLY A 68 30.18 3.12 3.28
N LYS A 69 31.45 3.46 3.06
CA LYS A 69 32.07 3.62 1.75
C LYS A 69 32.53 2.30 1.11
N LYS A 70 32.98 1.33 1.90
CA LYS A 70 33.53 0.07 1.40
C LYS A 70 32.42 -0.95 1.15
N ILE A 71 32.67 -1.92 0.27
CA ILE A 71 31.76 -3.05 0.02
C ILE A 71 31.60 -3.91 1.29
N LYS A 72 32.64 -3.94 2.13
CA LYS A 72 32.63 -4.63 3.43
C LYS A 72 31.87 -3.86 4.51
N ASP A 73 31.57 -2.58 4.29
CA ASP A 73 30.75 -1.83 5.23
C ASP A 73 29.31 -2.34 5.11
N GLU A 74 28.72 -2.69 6.24
CA GLU A 74 27.41 -3.34 6.30
C GLU A 74 26.32 -2.47 5.64
N GLY A 75 25.29 -3.10 5.10
CA GLY A 75 24.06 -2.43 4.71
C GLY A 75 23.04 -2.59 5.82
N ILE A 76 22.13 -1.63 5.97
CA ILE A 76 20.90 -1.86 6.73
C ILE A 76 19.71 -1.94 5.79
N VAL A 77 18.77 -2.79 6.16
CA VAL A 77 17.43 -2.84 5.56
C VAL A 77 16.45 -2.42 6.64
N LYS A 78 15.64 -1.41 6.35
CA LYS A 78 14.55 -0.96 7.22
C LYS A 78 13.22 -1.39 6.62
N LEU A 79 12.36 -1.98 7.43
CA LEU A 79 10.95 -2.23 7.14
C LEU A 79 10.16 -0.97 7.49
N TYR A 80 9.20 -0.62 6.65
CA TYR A 80 8.22 0.43 6.87
C TYR A 80 6.84 -0.20 6.74
N LEU A 81 6.06 -0.10 7.81
CA LEU A 81 4.71 -0.62 7.84
C LEU A 81 3.77 0.35 7.13
N GLY A 82 2.90 -0.19 6.27
CA GLY A 82 1.80 0.53 5.66
C GLY A 82 0.83 1.06 6.71
N SER A 83 0.06 2.08 6.34
CA SER A 83 -0.98 2.63 7.21
C SER A 83 -1.97 3.48 6.42
N VAL A 84 -3.15 3.69 7.01
CA VAL A 84 -4.24 4.50 6.43
C VAL A 84 -3.86 5.97 6.21
N ASP A 85 -3.04 6.52 7.11
CA ASP A 85 -2.53 7.89 7.08
C ASP A 85 -1.23 8.00 6.27
N GLY A 86 -0.75 6.88 5.72
CA GLY A 86 0.50 6.80 4.97
C GLY A 86 1.74 7.03 5.83
N ASN A 87 1.62 7.12 7.15
CA ASN A 87 2.73 7.49 8.01
C ASN A 87 3.91 6.52 7.84
N ILE A 88 5.05 7.08 7.39
CA ILE A 88 6.24 6.32 7.03
C ILE A 88 7.16 6.24 8.24
N ASP A 89 6.74 5.51 9.27
CA ASP A 89 7.54 5.31 10.49
C ASP A 89 8.27 3.97 10.44
N SER A 90 9.61 4.00 10.35
CA SER A 90 10.44 2.79 10.43
C SER A 90 10.54 2.21 11.83
N ASP A 91 10.13 2.97 12.85
CA ASP A 91 10.33 2.64 14.25
C ASP A 91 9.02 2.18 14.92
N LYS A 92 7.93 2.04 14.15
CA LYS A 92 6.68 1.47 14.62
C LYS A 92 6.94 0.03 15.07
N LYS A 93 7.03 -0.18 16.39
CA LYS A 93 7.24 -1.49 16.99
C LYS A 93 6.10 -2.42 16.60
N ILE A 94 6.43 -3.49 15.88
CA ILE A 94 5.54 -4.64 15.73
C ILE A 94 5.33 -5.19 17.15
N SER A 95 4.16 -4.94 17.71
CA SER A 95 3.76 -5.55 18.98
C SER A 95 3.30 -6.96 18.63
N LEU A 96 4.26 -7.89 18.59
CA LEU A 96 3.94 -9.32 18.66
C LEU A 96 3.42 -9.59 20.07
N PHE A 97 2.25 -10.23 20.16
CA PHE A 97 1.56 -10.60 21.40
C PHE A 97 2.50 -11.17 22.47
#